data_AF-A0A7T4N5D7-F1
#
_entry.id   AF-A0A7T4N5D7-F1
#
_cell.length_a   1.000
_cell.length_b   1.000
_cell.length_c   1.000
_cell.angle_alpha   90.00
_cell.angle_beta   90.00
_cell.angle_gamma   90.00
#
_symmetry.space_group_name_H-M   'P 1'
#
loop_
_entity.id
_entity.type
_entity.pdbx_description
1 polymer ?
#
loop_
_entity_poly.entity_id
_entity_poly.type
_entity_poly.pdbx_seq_one_letter_code
_entity_poly.pdbx_strand_id
1 'polypeptide(L)'
;MGADDIEPSPDEKLDLVLGDFDGGVALWGSVPAVYDTTKQPMDRGIHVHARRAQQDAKDIDRTYRKLRLPLALDLLSDGWLEVDEIDSINYMVSSVFGFETIVVNCALCGFPHLDRDWFAVHPHRKHQCHGCGRHFSDSTAGIGNPLARLRELLPMARRSSLIAPRTLSISQKDYPGGVQIWGSNPAILWTPTQPEETGIHVHAFAALNDHLPEVDDTYAQVTIDGITLDATQVRTLMAQSAMPHLTGRIVCLSCPACRSAHFDVGELAFTPHTDHLCHTCGQGFRSKSRAKNVISNPFLATKEALARTAANPVRNDVLGLRPETL
;
A
#
# COMPACT_ATOMS: atom_id res chain seq x y z
N MET A 1 -2.77 13.55 -17.98
CA MET A 1 -1.31 13.56 -17.72
C MET A 1 -1.12 12.54 -16.63
N GLY A 2 -0.43 11.45 -16.96
CA GLY A 2 -0.20 10.36 -16.01
C GLY A 2 1.00 10.64 -15.11
N ALA A 3 1.21 9.77 -14.13
CA ALA A 3 2.33 9.84 -13.20
C ALA A 3 3.68 9.81 -13.94
N ASP A 4 4.63 10.65 -13.49
CA ASP A 4 6.02 10.59 -13.96
C ASP A 4 6.78 9.61 -13.06
N ASP A 5 6.85 8.36 -13.49
CA ASP A 5 7.41 7.22 -12.74
C ASP A 5 8.95 7.25 -12.70
N ILE A 6 9.55 8.35 -12.26
CA ILE A 6 10.99 8.46 -12.00
C ILE A 6 11.27 7.95 -10.58
N GLU A 7 12.09 6.90 -10.45
CA GLU A 7 12.49 6.39 -9.13
C GLU A 7 13.12 7.50 -8.29
N PRO A 8 12.58 7.77 -7.09
CA PRO A 8 13.08 8.87 -6.28
C PRO A 8 14.44 8.54 -5.69
N SER A 9 15.35 9.52 -5.75
CA SER A 9 16.68 9.43 -5.13
C SER A 9 16.56 9.25 -3.62
N PRO A 10 17.46 8.51 -2.95
CA PRO A 10 17.42 8.29 -1.49
C PRO A 10 17.33 9.58 -0.65
N ASP A 11 17.90 10.69 -1.14
CA ASP A 11 17.89 11.99 -0.45
C ASP A 11 16.76 12.92 -0.94
N GLU A 12 15.91 12.44 -1.84
CA GLU A 12 14.84 13.25 -2.42
C GLU A 12 13.75 13.51 -1.40
N LYS A 13 13.49 14.80 -1.17
CA LYS A 13 12.54 15.31 -0.21
C LYS A 13 11.59 16.31 -0.87
N LEU A 14 10.32 16.27 -0.46
CA LEU A 14 9.35 17.31 -0.78
C LEU A 14 8.99 18.09 0.48
N ASP A 15 9.26 19.40 0.47
CA ASP A 15 8.66 20.32 1.44
C ASP A 15 7.27 20.71 0.89
N LEU A 16 6.21 20.18 1.49
CA LEU A 16 4.83 20.33 1.00
C LEU A 16 4.06 21.31 1.89
N VAL A 17 3.70 22.47 1.36
CA VAL A 17 2.84 23.45 2.05
C VAL A 17 1.41 23.26 1.55
N LEU A 18 0.53 22.68 2.36
CA LEU A 18 -0.83 22.31 1.95
C LEU A 18 -1.66 23.51 1.47
N GLY A 19 -1.43 24.69 2.05
CA GLY A 19 -2.13 25.93 1.68
C GLY A 19 -1.79 26.45 0.28
N ASP A 20 -0.78 25.91 -0.39
CA ASP A 20 -0.44 26.30 -1.76
C ASP A 20 -1.28 25.53 -2.82
N PHE A 21 -2.12 24.59 -2.38
CA PHE A 21 -2.83 23.62 -3.23
C PHE A 21 -4.33 23.56 -2.90
N ASP A 22 -5.06 24.62 -3.23
CA ASP A 22 -6.52 24.72 -3.00
C ASP A 22 -7.33 23.69 -3.81
N GLY A 23 -6.77 23.17 -4.91
CA GLY A 23 -7.34 22.08 -5.70
C GLY A 23 -7.28 20.71 -5.03
N GLY A 24 -6.54 20.61 -3.91
CA GLY A 24 -6.45 19.44 -3.08
C GLY A 24 -5.13 18.68 -3.22
N VAL A 25 -4.71 18.14 -2.09
CA VAL A 25 -3.58 17.25 -1.86
C VAL A 25 -4.08 15.87 -1.45
N ALA A 26 -3.48 14.84 -2.06
CA ALA A 26 -3.62 13.45 -1.63
C ALA A 26 -2.25 12.77 -1.50
N LEU A 27 -2.10 11.95 -0.45
CA LEU A 27 -0.86 11.24 -0.11
C LEU A 27 -1.15 9.76 0.05
N TRP A 28 -0.31 8.88 -0.49
CA TRP A 28 -0.39 7.43 -0.28
C TRP A 28 0.97 6.83 0.06
N GLY A 29 0.96 5.73 0.81
CA GLY A 29 2.13 4.85 0.89
C GLY A 29 2.21 4.04 -0.39
N SER A 30 3.26 4.27 -1.18
CA SER A 30 3.53 3.55 -2.42
C SER A 30 4.45 2.36 -2.18
N VAL A 31 4.11 1.26 -2.82
CA VAL A 31 4.87 0.01 -2.88
C VAL A 31 4.87 -0.53 -4.31
N PRO A 32 5.78 -1.44 -4.67
CA PRO A 32 5.83 -2.02 -5.99
C PRO A 32 4.49 -2.66 -6.39
N ALA A 33 4.18 -2.60 -7.68
CA ALA A 33 3.02 -3.28 -8.23
C ALA A 33 3.06 -4.78 -7.92
N VAL A 34 1.91 -5.35 -7.55
CA VAL A 34 1.81 -6.80 -7.28
C VAL A 34 2.01 -7.63 -8.56
N TYR A 35 1.74 -7.02 -9.70
CA TYR A 35 2.04 -7.51 -11.04
C TYR A 35 2.68 -6.38 -11.85
N ASP A 36 3.91 -6.60 -12.33
CA ASP A 36 4.65 -5.64 -13.15
C ASP A 36 5.38 -6.40 -14.26
N THR A 37 5.10 -6.04 -15.52
CA THR A 37 5.81 -6.55 -16.71
C THR A 37 6.52 -5.44 -17.49
N THR A 38 6.68 -4.27 -16.88
CA THR A 38 7.30 -3.11 -17.49
C THR A 38 8.81 -3.08 -17.24
N LYS A 39 9.47 -2.07 -17.82
CA LYS A 39 10.83 -1.66 -17.45
C LYS A 39 10.87 -0.36 -16.64
N GLN A 40 9.71 0.08 -16.13
CA GLN A 40 9.66 1.33 -15.37
C GLN A 40 10.47 1.21 -14.09
N PRO A 41 10.99 2.33 -13.56
CA PRO A 41 11.57 2.33 -12.23
C PRO A 41 10.58 1.79 -11.18
N MET A 42 11.11 1.19 -10.12
CA MET A 42 10.27 0.64 -9.06
C MET A 42 9.64 1.78 -8.25
N ASP A 43 8.31 1.82 -8.19
CA ASP A 43 7.60 2.77 -7.35
C ASP A 43 7.64 2.34 -5.87
N ARG A 44 8.13 3.23 -5.01
CA ARG A 44 8.13 3.09 -3.55
C ARG A 44 8.40 4.43 -2.86
N GLY A 45 7.62 4.72 -1.82
CA GLY A 45 7.75 5.95 -1.06
C GLY A 45 6.40 6.57 -0.73
N ILE A 46 6.36 7.89 -0.70
CA ILE A 46 5.17 8.70 -0.46
C ILE A 46 4.71 9.22 -1.81
N HIS A 47 3.63 8.66 -2.35
CA HIS A 47 3.04 9.14 -3.60
C HIS A 47 2.18 10.38 -3.33
N VAL A 48 2.43 11.45 -4.08
CA VAL A 48 1.83 12.76 -3.86
C VAL A 48 1.07 13.20 -5.10
N HIS A 49 -0.22 13.47 -4.91
CA HIS A 49 -1.02 14.27 -5.84
C HIS A 49 -1.25 15.65 -5.23
N ALA A 50 -1.00 16.71 -5.98
CA ALA A 50 -1.34 18.07 -5.56
C ALA A 50 -1.85 18.91 -6.74
N ARG A 51 -2.85 19.76 -6.50
CA ARG A 51 -3.44 20.69 -7.49
C ARG A 51 -3.60 22.07 -6.89
N ARG A 52 -3.22 23.11 -7.63
CA ARG A 52 -3.41 24.52 -7.24
C ARG A 52 -4.87 24.94 -7.26
N ALA A 53 -5.65 24.48 -8.23
CA ALA A 53 -7.09 24.75 -8.28
C ALA A 53 -7.92 23.49 -8.59
N GLN A 54 -9.22 23.58 -8.29
CA GLN A 54 -10.14 22.47 -8.49
C GLN A 54 -10.25 22.14 -9.98
N GLN A 55 -10.16 20.86 -10.34
CA GLN A 55 -10.20 20.35 -11.73
C GLN A 55 -9.00 20.72 -12.61
N ASP A 56 -7.97 21.38 -12.07
CA ASP A 56 -6.71 21.57 -12.80
C ASP A 56 -5.96 20.25 -12.98
N ALA A 57 -5.03 20.27 -13.94
CA ALA A 57 -4.00 19.25 -14.04
C ALA A 57 -3.24 19.15 -12.70
N LYS A 58 -2.77 17.95 -12.37
CA LYS A 58 -1.92 17.74 -11.20
C LYS A 58 -0.64 18.56 -11.38
N ASP A 59 -0.32 19.43 -10.42
CA ASP A 59 0.98 20.11 -10.34
C ASP A 59 2.06 19.16 -9.84
N ILE A 60 1.66 18.24 -8.96
CA ILE A 60 2.51 17.16 -8.44
C ILE A 60 1.78 15.85 -8.66
N ASP A 61 2.46 14.90 -9.29
CA ASP A 61 2.01 13.54 -9.55
C ASP A 61 3.24 12.60 -9.51
N ARG A 62 3.80 12.41 -8.32
CA ARG A 62 5.10 11.76 -8.15
C ARG A 62 5.30 11.17 -6.76
N THR A 63 6.16 10.17 -6.68
CA THR A 63 6.59 9.52 -5.44
C THR A 63 7.88 10.13 -4.88
N TYR A 64 7.94 10.32 -3.56
CA TYR A 64 9.09 10.89 -2.84
C TYR A 64 9.55 9.96 -1.70
N ARG A 65 10.84 9.98 -1.33
CA ARG A 65 11.36 9.21 -0.18
C ARG A 65 11.00 9.84 1.16
N LYS A 66 10.95 11.16 1.19
CA LYS A 66 10.69 11.95 2.39
C LYS A 66 9.78 13.12 2.09
N LEU A 67 8.98 13.47 3.07
CA LEU A 67 8.06 14.58 3.00
C LEU A 67 8.14 15.38 4.30
N ARG A 68 8.18 16.71 4.16
CA ARG A 68 8.16 17.64 5.27
C ARG A 68 6.92 18.51 5.15
N LEU A 69 6.10 18.51 6.19
CA LEU A 69 4.87 19.30 6.28
C LEU A 69 5.03 20.35 7.38
N PRO A 70 4.72 21.63 7.12
CA PRO A 70 4.80 22.65 8.15
C PRO A 70 3.76 22.40 9.22
N LEU A 71 4.20 22.41 10.48
CA LEU A 71 3.33 22.37 11.67
C LEU A 71 2.93 23.81 12.00
N ALA A 72 1.83 24.30 11.44
CA ALA A 72 1.25 25.56 11.89
C ALA A 72 0.47 25.34 13.20
N LEU A 73 1.18 25.05 14.29
CA LEU A 73 0.58 24.87 15.61
C LEU A 73 0.26 26.22 16.29
N ASP A 74 1.03 27.27 15.97
CA ASP A 74 0.77 28.66 16.35
C ASP A 74 1.55 29.64 15.43
N LEU A 75 1.39 30.96 15.62
CA LEU A 75 2.05 32.03 14.85
C LEU A 75 3.59 32.12 15.07
N LEU A 76 4.16 31.32 15.98
CA LEU A 76 5.55 31.42 16.44
C LEU A 76 6.36 30.12 16.23
N SER A 77 5.73 29.04 15.80
CA SER A 77 6.34 27.72 15.68
C SER A 77 6.73 27.41 14.23
N ASP A 78 8.04 27.34 13.97
CA ASP A 78 8.64 26.88 12.71
C ASP A 78 8.81 25.34 12.69
N GLY A 79 7.84 24.61 13.24
CA GLY A 79 7.90 23.16 13.34
C GLY A 79 7.66 22.49 11.98
N TRP A 80 8.35 21.38 11.73
CA TRP A 80 8.07 20.51 10.58
C TRP A 80 7.76 19.11 11.06
N LEU A 81 6.71 18.51 10.53
CA LEU A 81 6.53 17.07 10.57
C LEU A 81 7.34 16.49 9.42
N GLU A 82 8.36 15.69 9.76
CA GLU A 82 9.12 14.92 8.78
C GLU A 82 8.66 13.46 8.83
N VAL A 83 8.34 12.92 7.67
CA VAL A 83 7.93 11.52 7.48
C VAL A 83 8.63 10.94 6.27
N ASP A 84 8.92 9.64 6.33
CA ASP A 84 9.63 8.93 5.29
C ASP A 84 8.81 7.82 4.64
N GLU A 85 9.42 7.15 3.65
CA GLU A 85 8.83 6.03 2.95
C GLU A 85 8.40 4.90 3.90
N ILE A 86 9.15 4.64 4.98
CA ILE A 86 8.87 3.54 5.90
C ILE A 86 7.62 3.86 6.73
N ASP A 87 7.46 5.11 7.14
CA ASP A 87 6.23 5.58 7.81
C ASP A 87 5.01 5.34 6.91
N SER A 88 5.12 5.72 5.65
CA SER A 88 4.02 5.65 4.67
C SER A 88 3.65 4.21 4.28
N ILE A 89 4.64 3.34 4.09
CA ILE A 89 4.43 1.93 3.75
C ILE A 89 3.73 1.22 4.92
N ASN A 90 4.18 1.44 6.16
CA ASN A 90 3.55 0.79 7.31
C ASN A 90 2.16 1.38 7.61
N TYR A 91 1.93 2.66 7.33
CA TYR A 91 0.57 3.22 7.37
C TYR A 91 -0.35 2.53 6.36
N MET A 92 0.12 2.30 5.14
CA MET A 92 -0.61 1.56 4.11
C MET A 92 -0.94 0.14 4.60
N VAL A 93 0.03 -0.57 5.15
CA VAL A 93 -0.16 -1.93 5.70
C VAL A 93 -1.26 -1.94 6.76
N SER A 94 -1.16 -1.10 7.80
CA SER A 94 -2.17 -1.00 8.85
C SER A 94 -3.55 -0.70 8.28
N SER A 95 -3.64 0.26 7.35
CA SER A 95 -4.90 0.71 6.76
C SER A 95 -5.55 -0.36 5.88
N VAL A 96 -4.78 -1.11 5.09
CA VAL A 96 -5.29 -2.20 4.24
C VAL A 96 -5.92 -3.30 5.08
N PHE A 97 -5.35 -3.59 6.25
CA PHE A 97 -5.90 -4.58 7.19
C PHE A 97 -6.94 -4.02 8.16
N GLY A 98 -7.35 -2.76 7.97
CA GLY A 98 -8.45 -2.14 8.72
C GLY A 98 -8.07 -1.62 10.11
N PHE A 99 -6.78 -1.43 10.37
CA PHE A 99 -6.32 -0.85 11.63
C PHE A 99 -6.19 0.68 11.53
N GLU A 100 -6.65 1.37 12.57
CA GLU A 100 -6.32 2.78 12.76
C GLU A 100 -4.98 2.92 13.47
N THR A 101 -4.14 3.82 12.96
CA THR A 101 -2.88 4.21 13.61
C THR A 101 -3.09 5.36 14.59
N ILE A 102 -2.29 5.40 15.65
CA ILE A 102 -2.30 6.43 16.69
C ILE A 102 -0.95 7.14 16.79
N VAL A 103 -0.95 8.35 17.36
CA VAL A 103 0.29 9.06 17.71
C VAL A 103 0.88 8.42 18.96
N VAL A 104 2.08 7.84 18.82
CA VAL A 104 2.84 7.29 19.93
C VAL A 104 4.18 8.01 19.97
N ASN A 105 4.51 8.59 21.12
CA ASN A 105 5.80 9.23 21.36
C ASN A 105 6.49 8.56 22.55
N CYS A 106 7.81 8.41 22.46
CA CYS A 106 8.57 7.88 23.59
C CYS A 106 8.45 8.82 24.80
N ALA A 107 7.89 8.34 25.90
CA ALA A 107 7.73 9.12 27.14
C ALA A 107 9.07 9.60 27.75
N LEU A 108 10.21 9.07 27.29
CA LEU A 108 11.53 9.39 27.84
C LEU A 108 12.30 10.43 27.00
N CYS A 109 12.13 10.45 25.67
CA CYS A 109 12.90 11.33 24.78
C CYS A 109 12.05 12.09 23.75
N GLY A 110 10.74 11.84 23.71
CA GLY A 110 9.81 12.48 22.77
C GLY A 110 9.88 11.97 21.33
N PHE A 111 10.78 11.03 21.01
CA PHE A 111 10.93 10.50 19.65
C PHE A 111 9.61 9.86 19.15
N PRO A 112 9.12 10.22 17.94
CA PRO A 112 7.94 9.61 17.32
C PRO A 112 8.14 8.13 17.07
N HIS A 113 7.19 7.31 17.48
CA HIS A 113 7.26 5.86 17.34
C HIS A 113 6.55 5.38 16.09
N LEU A 114 7.16 4.40 15.41
CA LEU A 114 6.61 3.70 14.26
C LEU A 114 6.64 2.20 14.55
N ASP A 115 5.46 1.59 14.56
CA ASP A 115 5.30 0.14 14.55
C ASP A 115 5.42 -0.37 13.11
N ARG A 116 6.33 -1.33 12.89
CA ARG A 116 6.65 -1.84 11.55
C ARG A 116 6.30 -3.32 11.46
N ASP A 117 6.16 -3.80 10.22
CA ASP A 117 6.12 -5.23 9.93
C ASP A 117 5.05 -5.98 10.75
N TRP A 118 5.43 -6.86 11.69
CA TRP A 118 4.50 -7.55 12.59
C TRP A 118 3.68 -6.57 13.43
N PHE A 119 4.32 -5.54 13.98
CA PHE A 119 3.66 -4.58 14.87
C PHE A 119 2.71 -3.63 14.13
N ALA A 120 2.87 -3.48 12.80
CA ALA A 120 1.96 -2.68 11.97
C ALA A 120 0.53 -3.27 11.87
N VAL A 121 0.32 -4.50 12.34
CA VAL A 121 -0.99 -5.19 12.35
C VAL A 121 -1.34 -5.84 13.69
N HIS A 122 -0.56 -5.57 14.74
CA HIS A 122 -0.77 -6.12 16.08
C HIS A 122 -0.76 -4.99 17.13
N PRO A 123 -1.93 -4.44 17.48
CA PRO A 123 -2.05 -3.40 18.50
C PRO A 123 -1.45 -3.85 19.85
N HIS A 124 -0.64 -3.01 20.45
CA HIS A 124 0.04 -3.32 21.71
C HIS A 124 0.36 -2.06 22.51
N ARG A 125 0.87 -2.24 23.73
CA ARG A 125 1.17 -1.14 24.68
C ARG A 125 2.64 -0.96 24.98
N LYS A 126 3.49 -1.95 24.68
CA LYS A 126 4.90 -1.98 25.10
C LYS A 126 5.78 -1.79 23.87
N HIS A 127 6.54 -0.71 23.85
CA HIS A 127 7.33 -0.33 22.69
C HIS A 127 8.81 -0.25 23.05
N GLN A 128 9.67 -0.47 22.06
CA GLN A 128 11.09 -0.12 22.15
C GLN A 128 11.33 1.15 21.30
N CYS A 129 11.83 2.21 21.94
CA CYS A 129 12.06 3.47 21.26
C CYS A 129 13.27 3.39 20.32
N HIS A 130 13.08 3.72 19.03
CA HIS A 130 14.16 3.80 18.05
C HIS A 130 15.12 4.99 18.26
N GLY A 131 14.66 6.07 18.93
CA GLY A 131 15.49 7.24 19.22
C GLY A 131 16.46 7.04 20.38
N CYS A 132 16.04 6.39 21.47
CA CYS A 132 16.85 6.23 22.69
C CYS A 132 17.12 4.77 23.10
N GLY A 133 16.57 3.79 22.39
CA GLY A 133 16.74 2.35 22.64
C GLY A 133 16.01 1.81 23.87
N ARG A 134 15.33 2.67 24.65
CA ARG A 134 14.66 2.28 25.90
C ARG A 134 13.24 1.79 25.66
N HIS A 135 12.81 0.85 26.50
CA HIS A 135 11.43 0.42 26.54
C HIS A 135 10.55 1.48 27.19
N PHE A 136 9.34 1.66 26.66
CA PHE A 136 8.30 2.47 27.27
C PHE A 136 6.94 1.79 27.08
N SER A 137 5.91 2.33 27.72
CA SER A 137 4.55 1.82 27.54
C SER A 137 3.56 2.95 27.40
N ASP A 138 2.57 2.74 26.53
CA ASP A 138 1.47 3.66 26.34
C ASP A 138 0.26 3.30 27.23
N SER A 139 -0.58 4.29 27.45
CA SER A 139 -1.82 4.21 28.21
C SER A 139 -2.84 3.28 27.55
N THR A 140 -2.87 3.24 26.21
CA THR A 140 -3.84 2.49 25.41
C THR A 140 -3.11 1.60 24.40
N ALA A 141 -3.69 0.45 24.05
CA ALA A 141 -3.15 -0.41 23.01
C ALA A 141 -3.46 0.19 21.63
N GLY A 142 -2.46 0.27 20.76
CA GLY A 142 -2.62 0.79 19.41
C GLY A 142 -1.44 0.44 18.51
N ILE A 143 -1.48 0.95 17.29
CA ILE A 143 -0.41 0.85 16.31
C ILE A 143 0.13 2.27 16.11
N GLY A 144 1.36 2.51 16.56
CA GLY A 144 2.05 3.78 16.45
C GLY A 144 2.50 4.06 15.02
N ASN A 145 2.15 5.23 14.49
CA ASN A 145 2.69 5.71 13.23
C ASN A 145 2.79 7.24 13.25
N PRO A 146 3.93 7.86 12.90
CA PRO A 146 4.08 9.32 12.91
C PRO A 146 3.05 10.05 12.04
N LEU A 147 2.58 9.42 10.95
CA LEU A 147 1.55 9.98 10.06
C LEU A 147 0.18 10.12 10.73
N ALA A 148 -0.07 9.43 11.85
CA ALA A 148 -1.29 9.64 12.64
C ALA A 148 -1.43 11.10 13.10
N ARG A 149 -0.32 11.82 13.26
CA ARG A 149 -0.31 13.24 13.65
C ARG A 149 -0.99 14.13 12.62
N LEU A 150 -1.02 13.74 11.33
CA LEU A 150 -1.72 14.50 10.29
C LEU A 150 -3.21 14.61 10.54
N ARG A 151 -3.83 13.57 11.08
CA ARG A 151 -5.27 13.57 11.43
C ARG A 151 -5.58 14.51 12.60
N GLU A 152 -4.61 14.76 13.47
CA GLU A 152 -4.77 15.68 14.60
C GLU A 152 -4.59 17.14 14.17
N LEU A 153 -3.70 17.37 13.19
CA LEU A 153 -3.36 18.72 12.70
C LEU A 153 -4.36 19.25 11.69
N LEU A 154 -4.94 18.36 10.90
CA LEU A 154 -5.91 18.71 9.87
C LEU A 154 -7.27 18.21 10.34
N PRO A 155 -8.27 19.08 10.54
CA PRO A 155 -9.64 18.67 10.75
C PRO A 155 -10.16 18.04 9.45
N MET A 156 -9.75 16.80 9.22
CA MET A 156 -10.13 16.04 8.04
C MET A 156 -11.59 15.63 8.21
N ALA A 157 -12.44 16.06 7.28
CA ALA A 157 -13.75 15.46 7.14
C ALA A 157 -13.58 13.93 7.00
N ARG A 158 -14.54 13.17 7.54
CA ARG A 158 -14.51 11.72 7.44
C ARG A 158 -14.36 11.34 5.97
N ARG A 159 -13.27 10.66 5.63
CA ARG A 159 -12.99 10.24 4.26
C ARG A 159 -14.19 9.50 3.70
N SER A 160 -14.67 9.94 2.55
CA SER A 160 -15.64 9.20 1.77
C SER A 160 -14.89 8.51 0.63
N SER A 161 -15.12 7.22 0.48
CA SER A 161 -14.58 6.43 -0.62
C SER A 161 -15.75 5.94 -1.46
N LEU A 162 -15.56 5.89 -2.78
CA LEU A 162 -16.47 5.21 -3.69
C LEU A 162 -15.73 4.13 -4.47
N ILE A 163 -16.45 3.09 -4.88
CA ILE A 163 -15.93 2.12 -5.84
C ILE A 163 -15.88 2.81 -7.20
N ALA A 164 -14.72 2.81 -7.85
CA ALA A 164 -14.54 3.46 -9.14
C ALA A 164 -15.63 3.03 -10.14
N PRO A 165 -16.28 3.94 -10.88
CA PRO A 165 -17.44 3.57 -11.70
C PRO A 165 -17.07 2.82 -13.00
N ARG A 166 -15.78 2.70 -13.30
CA ARG A 166 -15.25 2.22 -14.58
C ARG A 166 -14.81 0.77 -14.51
N THR A 167 -14.81 0.11 -15.67
CA THR A 167 -14.30 -1.25 -15.87
C THR A 167 -13.24 -1.26 -16.96
N LEU A 168 -12.20 -2.08 -16.81
CA LEU A 168 -11.13 -2.25 -17.79
C LEU A 168 -11.14 -3.68 -18.33
N SER A 169 -11.08 -3.82 -19.64
CA SER A 169 -10.82 -5.11 -20.31
C SER A 169 -9.76 -4.90 -21.39
N ILE A 170 -8.59 -5.54 -21.22
CA ILE A 170 -7.44 -5.37 -22.11
C ILE A 170 -6.79 -6.71 -22.45
N SER A 171 -6.02 -6.73 -23.54
CA SER A 171 -5.06 -7.81 -23.82
C SER A 171 -3.64 -7.30 -23.69
N GLN A 172 -2.76 -8.07 -23.04
CA GLN A 172 -1.38 -7.64 -22.81
C GLN A 172 -0.57 -7.49 -24.10
N LYS A 173 -0.96 -8.18 -25.17
CA LYS A 173 -0.32 -8.04 -26.48
C LYS A 173 -0.45 -6.62 -27.06
N ASP A 174 -1.48 -5.88 -26.65
CA ASP A 174 -1.75 -4.51 -27.11
C ASP A 174 -0.89 -3.49 -26.33
N TYR A 175 -0.23 -3.92 -25.25
CA TYR A 175 0.63 -3.11 -24.39
C TYR A 175 2.04 -3.73 -24.28
N PRO A 176 2.84 -3.72 -25.35
CA PRO A 176 4.18 -4.31 -25.35
C PRO A 176 5.16 -3.61 -24.39
N GLY A 177 4.83 -2.40 -23.91
CA GLY A 177 5.56 -1.75 -22.82
C GLY A 177 5.37 -2.38 -21.44
N GLY A 178 4.35 -3.23 -21.29
CA GLY A 178 4.02 -3.92 -20.06
C GLY A 178 2.84 -3.30 -19.32
N VAL A 179 2.47 -3.94 -18.22
CA VAL A 179 1.34 -3.57 -17.36
C VAL A 179 1.80 -3.59 -15.91
N GLN A 180 1.34 -2.62 -15.12
CA GLN A 180 1.50 -2.58 -13.67
C GLN A 180 0.13 -2.58 -12.98
N ILE A 181 0.02 -3.28 -11.86
CA ILE A 181 -1.24 -3.46 -11.13
C ILE A 181 -1.01 -3.26 -9.63
N TRP A 182 -1.83 -2.41 -9.03
CA TRP A 182 -1.92 -2.19 -7.59
C TRP A 182 -3.37 -2.35 -7.12
N GLY A 183 -3.54 -2.69 -5.84
CA GLY A 183 -4.84 -2.56 -5.19
C GLY A 183 -4.94 -1.16 -4.59
N SER A 184 -6.08 -0.49 -4.71
CA SER A 184 -6.25 0.83 -4.08
C SER A 184 -6.07 0.72 -2.56
N ASN A 185 -5.17 1.50 -1.98
CA ASN A 185 -5.03 1.67 -0.53
C ASN A 185 -5.66 3.00 -0.09
N PRO A 186 -6.21 3.07 1.15
CA PRO A 186 -6.67 4.34 1.70
C PRO A 186 -5.55 5.38 1.73
N ALA A 187 -5.83 6.59 1.28
CA ALA A 187 -4.90 7.70 1.33
C ALA A 187 -4.47 8.01 2.78
N ILE A 188 -3.20 8.35 2.99
CA ILE A 188 -2.66 8.94 4.23
C ILE A 188 -3.28 10.31 4.49
N LEU A 189 -3.48 11.09 3.43
CA LEU A 189 -4.11 12.40 3.43
C LEU A 189 -4.97 12.50 2.17
N TRP A 190 -6.18 13.05 2.30
CA TRP A 190 -7.09 13.31 1.20
C TRP A 190 -7.87 14.56 1.53
N THR A 191 -7.49 15.66 0.91
CA THR A 191 -8.14 16.97 1.06
C THR A 191 -9.13 17.35 -0.07
N PRO A 192 -9.12 16.71 -1.27
CA PRO A 192 -10.18 16.95 -2.25
C PRO A 192 -11.58 16.69 -1.68
N THR A 193 -12.57 17.46 -2.14
CA THR A 193 -13.98 17.29 -1.77
C THR A 193 -14.63 16.08 -2.43
N GLN A 194 -14.05 15.60 -3.53
CA GLN A 194 -14.48 14.41 -4.23
C GLN A 194 -14.10 13.17 -3.40
N PRO A 195 -14.91 12.11 -3.42
CA PRO A 195 -14.58 10.86 -2.76
C PRO A 195 -13.32 10.21 -3.38
N GLU A 196 -12.56 9.52 -2.54
CA GLU A 196 -11.44 8.70 -2.99
C GLU A 196 -11.98 7.47 -3.76
N GLU A 197 -11.43 7.20 -4.94
CA GLU A 197 -11.83 6.02 -5.71
C GLU A 197 -11.09 4.77 -5.23
N THR A 198 -11.82 3.67 -5.13
CA THR A 198 -11.31 2.36 -4.72
C THR A 198 -11.52 1.33 -5.81
N GLY A 199 -10.60 0.36 -5.89
CA GLY A 199 -10.58 -0.65 -6.95
C GLY A 199 -9.17 -1.17 -7.20
N ILE A 200 -8.87 -1.43 -8.47
CA ILE A 200 -7.56 -1.87 -8.95
C ILE A 200 -6.97 -0.75 -9.81
N HIS A 201 -5.84 -0.23 -9.39
CA HIS A 201 -5.10 0.77 -10.16
C HIS A 201 -4.23 0.07 -11.20
N VAL A 202 -4.30 0.53 -12.45
CA VAL A 202 -3.65 -0.11 -13.60
C VAL A 202 -2.90 0.92 -14.42
N HIS A 203 -1.61 0.66 -14.63
CA HIS A 203 -0.83 1.29 -15.71
C HIS A 203 -0.66 0.31 -16.87
N ALA A 204 -0.85 0.75 -18.12
CA ALA A 204 -0.52 -0.04 -19.30
C ALA A 204 0.17 0.80 -20.38
N PHE A 205 1.31 0.32 -20.89
CA PHE A 205 2.22 1.08 -21.75
C PHE A 205 2.20 0.56 -23.19
N ALA A 206 1.94 1.46 -24.14
CA ALA A 206 1.80 1.13 -25.56
C ALA A 206 3.13 0.73 -26.22
N ALA A 207 4.27 1.20 -25.69
CA ALA A 207 5.60 0.85 -26.16
C ALA A 207 6.61 0.68 -25.01
N LEU A 208 7.70 -0.05 -25.29
CA LEU A 208 8.74 -0.43 -24.32
C LEU A 208 9.47 0.73 -23.64
N ASN A 209 9.49 1.90 -24.30
CA ASN A 209 10.20 3.08 -23.84
C ASN A 209 9.25 4.23 -23.50
N ASP A 210 7.94 3.98 -23.44
CA ASP A 210 7.00 5.01 -23.01
C ASP A 210 7.21 5.30 -21.53
N HIS A 211 7.33 6.57 -21.18
CA HIS A 211 7.40 7.00 -19.78
C HIS A 211 6.02 7.24 -19.18
N LEU A 212 5.01 7.46 -20.04
CA LEU A 212 3.63 7.67 -19.63
C LEU A 212 2.78 6.50 -20.12
N PRO A 213 1.96 5.91 -19.26
CA PRO A 213 1.03 4.86 -19.66
C PRO A 213 -0.09 5.43 -20.54
N GLU A 214 -0.62 4.60 -21.44
CA GLU A 214 -1.85 4.89 -22.20
C GLU A 214 -3.10 4.68 -21.34
N VAL A 215 -3.03 3.72 -20.41
CA VAL A 215 -4.05 3.45 -19.40
C VAL A 215 -3.48 3.80 -18.04
N ASP A 216 -4.05 4.78 -17.34
CA ASP A 216 -3.70 5.15 -15.96
C ASP A 216 -4.98 5.55 -15.24
N ASP A 217 -5.55 4.61 -14.49
CA ASP A 217 -6.73 4.85 -13.67
C ASP A 217 -6.98 3.71 -12.67
N THR A 218 -7.91 3.93 -11.73
CA THR A 218 -8.39 2.94 -10.76
C THR A 218 -9.72 2.35 -11.19
N TYR A 219 -9.88 1.04 -11.36
CA TYR A 219 -11.11 0.44 -11.92
C TYR A 219 -11.83 -0.44 -10.89
N ALA A 220 -13.17 -0.48 -10.93
CA ALA A 220 -13.94 -1.43 -10.11
C ALA A 220 -13.65 -2.88 -10.49
N GLN A 221 -13.50 -3.12 -11.78
CA GLN A 221 -13.27 -4.43 -12.36
C GLN A 221 -12.21 -4.34 -13.44
N VAL A 222 -11.25 -5.25 -13.38
CA VAL A 222 -10.18 -5.38 -14.36
C VAL A 222 -10.17 -6.81 -14.88
N THR A 223 -10.18 -6.96 -16.20
CA THR A 223 -10.02 -8.23 -16.90
C THR A 223 -8.85 -8.12 -17.88
N ILE A 224 -7.84 -8.97 -17.72
CA ILE A 224 -6.65 -8.99 -18.59
C ILE A 224 -6.55 -10.36 -19.24
N ASP A 225 -6.49 -10.41 -20.58
CA ASP A 225 -6.46 -11.65 -21.35
C ASP A 225 -7.56 -12.66 -20.95
N GLY A 226 -8.75 -12.14 -20.61
CA GLY A 226 -9.91 -12.93 -20.16
C GLY A 226 -9.87 -13.36 -18.69
N ILE A 227 -8.83 -12.98 -17.93
CA ILE A 227 -8.70 -13.25 -16.49
C ILE A 227 -9.21 -12.06 -15.69
N THR A 228 -10.32 -12.23 -14.97
CA THR A 228 -10.86 -11.20 -14.07
C THR A 228 -10.11 -11.19 -12.75
N LEU A 229 -9.69 -10.00 -12.32
CA LEU A 229 -8.94 -9.80 -11.09
C LEU A 229 -9.86 -9.50 -9.91
N ASP A 230 -9.49 -9.97 -8.72
CA ASP A 230 -10.18 -9.67 -7.47
C ASP A 230 -9.45 -8.55 -6.73
N ALA A 231 -10.11 -7.39 -6.59
CA ALA A 231 -9.52 -6.20 -5.98
C ALA A 231 -9.09 -6.42 -4.52
N THR A 232 -9.79 -7.27 -3.77
CA THR A 232 -9.43 -7.57 -2.38
C THR A 232 -8.17 -8.41 -2.33
N GLN A 233 -8.06 -9.44 -3.17
CA GLN A 233 -6.87 -10.30 -3.22
C GLN A 233 -5.63 -9.52 -3.68
N VAL A 234 -5.77 -8.65 -4.68
CA VAL A 234 -4.72 -7.73 -5.16
C VAL A 234 -4.25 -6.83 -4.02
N ARG A 235 -5.18 -6.12 -3.37
CA ARG A 235 -4.87 -5.18 -2.27
C ARG A 235 -4.25 -5.89 -1.07
N THR A 236 -4.76 -7.06 -0.70
CA THR A 236 -4.20 -7.87 0.39
C THR A 236 -2.79 -8.34 0.03
N LEU A 237 -2.54 -8.79 -1.20
CA LEU A 237 -1.18 -9.19 -1.59
C LEU A 237 -0.20 -8.01 -1.57
N MET A 238 -0.69 -6.82 -1.94
CA MET A 238 0.10 -5.59 -1.90
C MET A 238 0.61 -5.29 -0.48
N ALA A 239 -0.28 -5.34 0.53
CA ALA A 239 0.12 -5.16 1.93
C ALA A 239 0.99 -6.32 2.44
N GLN A 240 0.63 -7.58 2.11
CA GLN A 240 1.41 -8.76 2.51
C GLN A 240 2.85 -8.72 1.98
N SER A 241 3.06 -8.23 0.75
CA SER A 241 4.38 -8.13 0.12
C SER A 241 5.27 -7.05 0.75
N ALA A 242 4.67 -6.13 1.50
CA ALA A 242 5.36 -5.09 2.24
C ALA A 242 5.77 -5.50 3.67
N MET A 243 5.47 -6.74 4.09
CA MET A 243 5.71 -7.25 5.45
C MET A 243 6.82 -8.31 5.46
N PRO A 244 8.07 -7.96 5.78
CA PRO A 244 9.19 -8.89 5.85
C PRO A 244 8.94 -10.21 6.59
N HIS A 245 8.19 -10.22 7.72
CA HIS A 245 7.92 -11.47 8.45
C HIS A 245 7.06 -12.48 7.67
N LEU A 246 6.39 -12.05 6.59
CA LEU A 246 5.60 -12.89 5.70
C LEU A 246 6.40 -13.45 4.51
N THR A 247 7.66 -13.05 4.36
CA THR A 247 8.52 -13.53 3.27
C THR A 247 8.57 -15.05 3.21
N GLY A 248 8.20 -15.61 2.05
CA GLY A 248 8.15 -17.06 1.83
C GLY A 248 7.02 -17.80 2.54
N ARG A 249 6.04 -17.08 3.12
CA ARG A 249 4.88 -17.67 3.81
C ARG A 249 3.55 -17.46 3.09
N ILE A 250 3.50 -16.60 2.08
CA ILE A 250 2.29 -16.37 1.26
C ILE A 250 2.31 -17.37 0.10
N VAL A 251 1.24 -18.15 -0.04
CA VAL A 251 1.11 -19.22 -1.04
C VAL A 251 -0.29 -19.21 -1.66
N CYS A 252 -0.53 -19.98 -2.72
CA CYS A 252 -1.88 -20.26 -3.20
C CYS A 252 -2.29 -21.67 -2.78
N LEU A 253 -3.28 -21.79 -1.90
CA LEU A 253 -3.88 -23.07 -1.52
C LEU A 253 -5.20 -23.29 -2.25
N SER A 254 -5.56 -24.56 -2.44
CA SER A 254 -6.91 -24.96 -2.83
C SER A 254 -7.48 -25.90 -1.78
N CYS A 255 -8.77 -25.77 -1.51
CA CYS A 255 -9.45 -26.64 -0.57
C CYS A 255 -9.39 -28.10 -1.10
N PRO A 256 -8.93 -29.08 -0.31
CA PRO A 256 -8.86 -30.47 -0.77
C PRO A 256 -10.24 -31.12 -0.98
N ALA A 257 -11.30 -30.56 -0.37
CA ALA A 257 -12.65 -31.09 -0.48
C ALA A 257 -13.39 -30.57 -1.71
N CYS A 258 -13.47 -29.25 -1.90
CA CYS A 258 -14.23 -28.64 -3.01
C CYS A 258 -13.37 -28.10 -4.15
N ARG A 259 -12.04 -28.08 -3.99
CA ARG A 259 -11.05 -27.57 -4.96
C ARG A 259 -11.12 -26.08 -5.26
N SER A 260 -11.95 -25.30 -4.54
CA SER A 260 -11.93 -23.84 -4.66
C SER A 260 -10.59 -23.28 -4.18
N ALA A 261 -10.16 -22.17 -4.78
CA ALA A 261 -9.01 -21.43 -4.29
C ALA A 261 -9.32 -20.87 -2.90
N HIS A 262 -8.36 -20.97 -1.98
CA HIS A 262 -8.53 -20.52 -0.60
C HIS A 262 -7.92 -19.14 -0.42
N PHE A 263 -8.65 -18.23 0.22
CA PHE A 263 -8.21 -16.89 0.55
C PHE A 263 -8.35 -16.68 2.05
N ASP A 264 -7.24 -16.42 2.72
CA ASP A 264 -7.24 -16.07 4.13
C ASP A 264 -7.61 -14.58 4.30
N VAL A 265 -8.53 -14.32 5.21
CA VAL A 265 -9.12 -12.99 5.47
C VAL A 265 -9.04 -12.64 6.96
N GLY A 266 -9.22 -11.35 7.28
CA GLY A 266 -9.10 -10.87 8.67
C GLY A 266 -7.70 -11.13 9.23
N GLU A 267 -7.61 -11.57 10.48
CA GLU A 267 -6.33 -11.88 11.14
C GLU A 267 -5.50 -12.94 10.39
N LEU A 268 -6.18 -13.90 9.75
CA LEU A 268 -5.52 -14.96 8.99
C LEU A 268 -4.84 -14.43 7.72
N ALA A 269 -5.19 -13.22 7.24
CA ALA A 269 -4.56 -12.60 6.08
C ALA A 269 -3.14 -12.09 6.37
N PHE A 270 -2.74 -11.96 7.64
CA PHE A 270 -1.41 -11.47 8.02
C PHE A 270 -0.75 -12.29 9.14
N THR A 271 -1.43 -13.29 9.71
CA THR A 271 -0.86 -14.20 10.71
C THR A 271 -0.66 -15.60 10.12
N PRO A 272 0.58 -16.04 9.85
CA PRO A 272 0.84 -17.38 9.31
C PRO A 272 0.34 -18.49 10.25
N HIS A 273 -0.40 -19.45 9.69
CA HIS A 273 -1.07 -20.49 10.45
C HIS A 273 -1.08 -21.83 9.70
N THR A 274 -1.48 -22.91 10.37
CA THR A 274 -1.51 -24.28 9.81
C THR A 274 -2.92 -24.73 9.43
N ASP A 275 -3.93 -24.31 10.20
CA ASP A 275 -5.31 -24.76 10.07
C ASP A 275 -6.13 -23.72 9.29
N HIS A 276 -6.57 -24.07 8.09
CA HIS A 276 -7.36 -23.21 7.21
C HIS A 276 -8.82 -23.66 7.19
N LEU A 277 -9.74 -22.69 7.07
CA LEU A 277 -11.18 -22.94 6.93
C LEU A 277 -11.63 -22.48 5.53
N CYS A 278 -12.06 -23.42 4.68
CA CYS A 278 -12.50 -23.07 3.33
C CYS A 278 -13.76 -22.20 3.36
N HIS A 279 -13.70 -20.99 2.82
CA HIS A 279 -14.86 -20.07 2.75
C HIS A 279 -15.98 -20.58 1.84
N THR A 280 -15.69 -21.49 0.91
CA THR A 280 -16.68 -22.01 -0.05
C THR A 280 -17.51 -23.16 0.53
N CYS A 281 -16.87 -24.12 1.21
CA CYS A 281 -17.56 -25.32 1.71
C CYS A 281 -17.52 -25.51 3.23
N GLY A 282 -16.83 -24.63 3.97
CA GLY A 282 -16.70 -24.71 5.42
C GLY A 282 -15.77 -25.82 5.93
N GLN A 283 -15.12 -26.58 5.06
CA GLN A 283 -14.24 -27.67 5.48
C GLN A 283 -12.89 -27.12 5.98
N GLY A 284 -12.48 -27.56 7.17
CA GLY A 284 -11.14 -27.33 7.70
C GLY A 284 -10.09 -28.20 7.00
N PHE A 285 -8.92 -27.64 6.70
CA PHE A 285 -7.80 -28.36 6.09
C PHE A 285 -6.44 -27.78 6.52
N ARG A 286 -5.37 -28.57 6.34
CA ARG A 286 -3.99 -28.14 6.62
C ARG A 286 -3.18 -28.01 5.35
N SER A 287 -2.29 -27.03 5.31
CA SER A 287 -1.34 -26.90 4.21
C SER A 287 -0.39 -28.12 4.20
N LYS A 288 -0.10 -28.63 3.00
CA LYS A 288 0.93 -29.67 2.79
C LYS A 288 2.29 -29.06 2.42
N SER A 289 2.41 -27.73 2.50
CA SER A 289 3.64 -27.03 2.15
C SER A 289 4.77 -27.39 3.11
N ARG A 290 6.01 -27.29 2.62
CA ARG A 290 7.22 -27.49 3.44
C ARG A 290 7.28 -26.46 4.59
N ALA A 291 6.77 -25.26 4.36
CA ALA A 291 6.49 -24.28 5.42
C ALA A 291 5.22 -24.69 6.17
N LYS A 292 5.31 -24.89 7.49
CA LYS A 292 4.19 -25.34 8.34
C LYS A 292 3.14 -24.25 8.59
N ASN A 293 3.57 -22.98 8.57
CA ASN A 293 2.71 -21.83 8.83
C ASN A 293 2.72 -20.94 7.58
N VAL A 294 1.58 -20.86 6.91
CA VAL A 294 1.43 -20.13 5.66
C VAL A 294 0.15 -19.31 5.68
N ILE A 295 0.05 -18.41 4.71
CA ILE A 295 -1.13 -17.59 4.42
C ILE A 295 -1.48 -17.84 2.95
N SER A 296 -2.76 -18.06 2.65
CA SER A 296 -3.24 -18.28 1.31
C SER A 296 -3.78 -17.01 0.68
N ASN A 297 -3.21 -16.62 -0.47
CA ASN A 297 -3.73 -15.58 -1.34
C ASN A 297 -3.83 -16.11 -2.78
N PRO A 298 -5.04 -16.33 -3.34
CA PRO A 298 -5.22 -16.88 -4.68
C PRO A 298 -4.63 -16.01 -5.80
N PHE A 299 -4.41 -14.71 -5.55
CA PHE A 299 -3.86 -13.83 -6.57
C PHE A 299 -2.45 -14.25 -7.01
N LEU A 300 -1.71 -15.05 -6.23
CA LEU A 300 -0.46 -15.65 -6.69
C LEU A 300 -0.65 -16.57 -7.91
N ALA A 301 -1.70 -17.41 -7.92
CA ALA A 301 -2.00 -18.23 -9.09
C ALA A 301 -2.53 -17.39 -10.27
N THR A 302 -3.28 -16.32 -9.97
CA THR A 302 -3.71 -15.34 -10.98
C THR A 302 -2.49 -14.64 -11.62
N LYS A 303 -1.51 -14.22 -10.81
CA LYS A 303 -0.24 -13.63 -11.24
C LYS A 303 0.52 -14.57 -12.18
N GLU A 304 0.64 -15.84 -11.81
CA GLU A 304 1.25 -16.87 -12.68
C GLU A 304 0.46 -17.09 -13.97
N ALA A 305 -0.87 -16.99 -13.92
CA ALA A 305 -1.71 -17.11 -15.11
C ALA A 305 -1.53 -15.96 -16.10
N LEU A 306 -1.51 -14.72 -15.59
CA LEU A 306 -1.20 -13.52 -16.38
C LEU A 306 0.22 -13.55 -16.95
N ALA A 307 1.18 -14.08 -16.19
CA ALA A 307 2.58 -14.21 -16.63
C ALA A 307 2.73 -15.07 -17.90
N ARG A 308 1.84 -16.05 -18.13
CA ARG A 308 1.91 -16.93 -19.31
C ARG A 308 1.57 -16.24 -20.62
N THR A 309 0.85 -15.12 -20.56
CA THR A 309 0.45 -14.34 -21.74
C THR A 309 1.10 -12.96 -21.78
N ALA A 310 1.97 -12.66 -20.82
CA ALA A 310 2.66 -11.38 -20.72
C ALA A 310 3.62 -11.16 -21.90
N ALA A 311 3.67 -9.92 -22.39
CA ALA A 311 4.63 -9.51 -23.42
C ALA A 311 6.09 -9.52 -22.90
N ASN A 312 6.28 -9.33 -21.60
CA ASN A 312 7.56 -9.24 -20.92
C ASN A 312 7.56 -10.09 -19.64
N PRO A 313 8.74 -10.50 -19.13
CA PRO A 313 8.84 -11.21 -17.86
C PRO A 313 8.24 -10.41 -16.70
N VAL A 314 7.54 -11.11 -15.80
CA VAL A 314 7.03 -10.50 -14.58
C VAL A 314 8.17 -10.22 -13.61
N ARG A 315 8.22 -8.99 -13.09
CA ARG A 315 9.17 -8.55 -12.08
C ARG A 315 8.77 -9.00 -10.68
N ASN A 316 9.79 -9.16 -9.83
CA ASN A 316 9.65 -9.54 -8.43
C ASN A 316 10.46 -8.55 -7.59
N ASP A 317 10.04 -7.29 -7.63
CA ASP A 317 10.69 -6.22 -6.91
C ASP A 317 10.47 -6.39 -5.40
N VAL A 318 11.55 -6.26 -4.64
CA VAL A 318 11.55 -6.40 -3.19
C VAL A 318 11.92 -5.08 -2.53
N LEU A 319 11.16 -4.66 -1.54
CA LEU A 319 11.38 -3.39 -0.84
C LEU A 319 12.68 -3.37 -0.01
N GLY A 320 13.25 -4.54 0.31
CA GLY A 320 14.47 -4.64 1.13
C GLY A 320 14.27 -4.24 2.60
N LEU A 321 13.02 -4.18 3.06
CA LEU A 321 12.68 -3.93 4.46
C LEU A 321 13.17 -5.08 5.35
N ARG A 322 13.57 -4.76 6.59
CA ARG A 322 14.00 -5.75 7.57
C ARG A 322 12.84 -6.12 8.50
N PRO A 323 12.71 -7.39 8.92
CA PRO A 323 11.78 -7.75 9.96
C PRO A 323 12.04 -6.95 11.23
N GLU A 324 10.98 -6.49 11.89
CA GLU A 324 11.12 -5.92 13.22
C GLU A 324 11.39 -7.07 14.20
N THR A 325 12.48 -6.97 14.95
CA THR A 325 12.87 -8.03 15.90
C THR A 325 11.95 -7.99 17.11
N LEU A 326 11.22 -9.09 17.33
CA LEU A 326 10.46 -9.37 18.57
C LEU A 326 11.38 -9.53 19.78
#